data_AF-R9AES2-F1
#
_entry.id   AF-R9AES2-F1
#
_cell.length_a   1.000
_cell.length_b   1.000
_cell.length_c   1.000
_cell.angle_alpha   90.00
_cell.angle_beta   90.00
_cell.angle_gamma   90.00
#
_symmetry.space_group_name_H-M   'P 1'
#
loop_
_entity.id
_entity.type
_entity.pdbx_description
1 polymer ?
#
loop_
_entity_poly.entity_id
_entity_poly.type
_entity_poly.pdbx_seq_one_letter_code
_entity_poly.pdbx_strand_id
1 'polypeptide(L)'
;MTTLLYRNLLREFSRSTPPGERNGQIFAHLRTLFASASHSKEDMESMVDFLRASRQHKELLKRYNPLSDQTPQERVEATARRVGLAVPQTPDF
;
A
#
# COMPACT_ATOMS: atom_id res chain seq x y z
N MET A 1 5.95 9.41 27.61
CA MET A 1 5.51 8.11 27.05
C MET A 1 4.77 8.23 25.71
N THR A 2 4.27 9.40 25.30
CA THR A 2 3.51 9.60 24.04
C THR A 2 4.37 9.90 22.79
N THR A 3 5.55 10.50 22.96
CA THR A 3 6.44 10.89 21.84
C THR A 3 7.03 9.71 21.07
N LEU A 4 7.31 8.59 21.75
CA LEU A 4 7.81 7.36 21.12
C LEU A 4 6.75 6.74 20.21
N LEU A 5 5.49 6.74 20.64
CA LEU A 5 4.36 6.22 19.88
C LEU A 5 4.12 7.05 18.61
N TYR A 6 4.09 8.38 18.74
CA TYR A 6 4.00 9.28 17.58
C TYR A 6 5.10 9.03 16.55
N ARG A 7 6.36 8.91 17.02
CA ARG A 7 7.49 8.65 16.14
C ARG A 7 7.40 7.29 15.47
N ASN A 8 6.94 6.27 16.19
CA ASN A 8 6.73 4.95 15.60
C ASN A 8 5.64 4.99 14.52
N LEU A 9 4.52 5.68 14.77
CA LEU A 9 3.46 5.88 13.77
C LEU A 9 3.98 6.55 12.50
N LEU A 10 4.71 7.66 12.63
CA LEU A 10 5.28 8.34 11.46
C LEU A 10 6.30 7.47 10.71
N ARG A 11 7.12 6.70 11.43
CA ARG A 11 8.09 5.78 10.84
C ARG A 11 7.42 4.63 10.11
N GLU A 12 6.39 4.03 10.69
CA GLU A 12 5.64 2.94 10.06
C GLU A 12 4.88 3.44 8.82
N PHE A 13 4.27 4.63 8.87
CA PHE A 13 3.67 5.26 7.70
C PHE A 13 4.71 5.53 6.59
N SER A 14 5.89 6.05 6.97
CA SER A 14 6.97 6.28 6.00
C SER A 14 7.52 4.98 5.39
N ARG A 15 7.40 3.85 6.09
CA ARG A 15 7.79 2.52 5.62
C ARG A 15 6.72 1.87 4.73
N SER A 16 5.44 2.14 4.97
CA SER A 16 4.35 1.60 4.16
C SER A 16 4.17 2.38 2.84
N THR A 17 4.56 3.66 2.80
CA THR A 17 4.44 4.51 1.60
C THR A 17 5.81 4.78 0.94
N PRO A 18 5.97 4.42 -0.34
CA PRO A 18 7.18 4.73 -1.12
C PRO A 18 7.47 6.24 -1.18
N PRO A 19 8.73 6.68 -1.24
CA PRO A 19 9.11 8.10 -1.24
C PRO A 19 8.37 9.00 -2.25
N GLY A 20 8.01 8.48 -3.43
CA GLY A 20 7.30 9.24 -4.48
C GLY A 20 5.78 9.34 -4.30
N GLU A 21 5.19 8.54 -3.42
CA GLU A 21 3.74 8.50 -3.16
C GLU A 21 3.38 9.17 -1.82
N ARG A 22 4.37 9.74 -1.12
CA ARG A 22 4.18 10.35 0.20
C ARG A 22 3.48 11.71 0.06
N ASN A 23 2.19 11.75 0.37
CA ASN A 23 1.44 13.00 0.46
C ASN A 23 1.70 13.71 1.81
N GLY A 24 2.28 14.91 1.75
CA GLY A 24 2.55 15.76 2.92
C GLY A 24 1.29 16.15 3.71
N GLN A 25 0.12 16.23 3.06
CA GLN A 25 -1.15 16.50 3.72
C GLN A 25 -1.54 15.37 4.68
N ILE A 26 -1.21 14.11 4.34
CA ILE A 26 -1.48 12.96 5.22
C ILE A 26 -0.61 13.07 6.48
N PHE A 27 0.66 13.45 6.35
CA PHE A 27 1.52 13.69 7.52
C PHE A 27 0.98 14.81 8.42
N ALA A 28 0.49 15.89 7.84
CA ALA A 28 -0.16 16.96 8.60
C ALA A 28 -1.43 16.46 9.31
N HIS A 29 -2.25 15.65 8.62
CA HIS A 29 -3.45 15.09 9.20
C HIS A 29 -3.14 14.12 10.35
N LEU A 30 -2.19 13.21 10.19
CA LEU A 30 -1.74 12.31 11.26
C LEU A 30 -1.22 13.09 12.48
N ARG A 31 -0.55 14.22 12.28
CA ARG A 31 -0.15 15.11 13.36
C ARG A 31 -1.36 15.73 14.06
N THR A 32 -2.36 16.20 13.31
CA THR A 32 -3.59 16.75 13.92
C THR A 32 -4.37 15.69 14.69
N LEU A 33 -4.46 14.46 14.17
CA LEU A 33 -5.10 13.33 14.85
C LEU A 33 -4.39 12.98 16.15
N PHE A 34 -3.05 12.93 16.15
CA PHE A 34 -2.28 12.64 17.35
C PHE A 34 -2.34 13.78 18.39
N ALA A 35 -2.44 15.04 17.94
CA ALA A 35 -2.58 16.19 18.82
C ALA A 35 -4.01 16.35 19.38
N SER A 36 -5.01 15.84 18.67
CA SER A 36 -6.39 15.83 19.15
C SER A 36 -6.53 14.86 20.32
N ALA A 37 -7.07 15.33 21.45
CA ALA A 37 -7.31 14.50 22.63
C ALA A 37 -8.50 13.52 22.46
N SER A 38 -9.05 13.41 21.25
CA SER A 38 -10.20 12.58 20.94
C SER A 38 -9.89 11.08 20.86
N HIS A 39 -8.61 10.71 20.77
CA HIS A 39 -8.20 9.32 20.59
C HIS A 39 -7.41 8.82 21.79
N SER A 40 -7.73 7.59 22.18
CA SER A 40 -7.03 6.88 23.24
C SER A 40 -5.63 6.45 22.77
N LYS A 41 -4.78 6.04 23.72
CA LYS A 41 -3.46 5.50 23.40
C LYS A 41 -3.58 4.20 22.59
N GLU A 42 -4.59 3.41 22.93
CA GLU A 42 -4.93 2.13 22.33
C GLU A 42 -5.35 2.29 20.86
N ASP A 43 -6.08 3.35 20.52
CA ASP A 43 -6.43 3.67 19.13
C ASP A 43 -5.18 3.96 18.29
N MET A 44 -4.22 4.69 18.86
CA MET A 44 -2.97 5.02 18.20
C MET A 44 -2.06 3.81 18.02
N GLU A 45 -2.03 2.90 18.99
CA GLU A 45 -1.33 1.61 18.87
C GLU A 45 -1.98 0.74 17.79
N SER A 46 -3.31 0.67 17.76
CA SER A 46 -4.07 -0.06 16.73
C SER A 46 -3.79 0.48 15.33
N MET A 47 -3.65 1.80 15.18
CA MET A 47 -3.29 2.44 13.91
C MET A 47 -1.87 2.04 13.45
N VAL A 48 -0.92 1.93 14.38
CA VAL A 48 0.44 1.45 14.07
C VAL A 48 0.40 0.01 13.58
N ASP A 49 -0.37 -0.85 14.24
CA ASP A 49 -0.51 -2.25 13.86
C ASP A 49 -1.21 -2.41 12.51
N PHE A 50 -2.24 -1.61 12.24
CA PHE A 50 -2.89 -1.56 10.94
C PHE A 50 -1.92 -1.17 9.81
N LEU A 51 -1.07 -0.16 10.01
CA LEU A 51 -0.08 0.25 9.01
C LEU A 51 0.95 -0.85 8.77
N ARG A 52 1.38 -1.56 9.82
CA ARG A 52 2.29 -2.70 9.71
C ARG A 52 1.65 -3.85 8.92
N ALA A 53 0.42 -4.22 9.27
CA ALA A 53 -0.33 -5.27 8.59
C ALA A 53 -0.57 -4.92 7.12
N SER A 54 -0.90 -3.65 6.83
CA SER A 54 -1.09 -3.16 5.46
C SER A 54 0.19 -3.28 4.61
N ARG A 55 1.36 -2.96 5.18
CA ARG A 55 2.66 -3.18 4.50
C ARG A 55 2.90 -4.65 4.22
N GLN A 56 2.73 -5.50 5.22
CA GLN A 56 2.92 -6.95 5.08
C GLN A 56 1.98 -7.55 4.03
N HIS A 57 0.72 -7.12 4.03
CA HIS A 57 -0.26 -7.53 3.03
C HIS A 57 0.20 -7.18 1.61
N LYS A 58 0.67 -5.95 1.39
CA LYS A 58 1.22 -5.51 0.09
C LYS A 58 2.42 -6.36 -0.34
N GLU A 59 3.32 -6.70 0.59
CA GLU A 59 4.47 -7.58 0.32
C GLU A 59 4.04 -9.01 -0.05
N LEU A 60 3.06 -9.57 0.66
CA LEU A 60 2.53 -10.90 0.40
C LEU A 60 1.81 -10.96 -0.96
N LEU A 61 1.01 -9.94 -1.29
CA LEU A 61 0.37 -9.84 -2.60
C LEU A 61 1.42 -9.81 -3.71
N LYS A 62 2.46 -8.99 -3.58
CA LYS A 62 3.54 -8.93 -4.58
C LYS A 62 4.26 -10.27 -4.75
N ARG A 63 4.45 -11.02 -3.67
CA ARG A 63 5.17 -12.31 -3.69
C ARG A 63 4.33 -13.45 -4.26
N TYR A 64 3.06 -13.54 -3.88
CA TYR A 64 2.22 -14.70 -4.17
C TYR A 64 1.18 -14.44 -5.26
N ASN A 65 0.87 -13.18 -5.56
CA ASN A 65 -0.05 -12.79 -6.63
C ASN A 65 0.50 -11.59 -7.43
N PRO A 66 1.64 -11.73 -8.12
CA PRO A 66 2.25 -10.63 -8.87
C PRO A 66 1.42 -10.13 -10.08
N LEU A 67 0.36 -10.85 -10.45
CA LEU A 67 -0.56 -10.46 -11.53
C LEU A 67 -1.83 -9.78 -10.99
N SER A 68 -1.89 -9.49 -9.68
CA SER A 68 -3.04 -8.81 -9.05
C SER A 68 -3.35 -7.45 -9.67
N ASP A 69 -2.31 -6.76 -10.11
CA ASP A 69 -2.38 -5.39 -10.59
C ASP A 69 -2.69 -5.33 -12.10
N GLN A 70 -2.68 -6.48 -12.79
CA GLN A 70 -2.90 -6.56 -14.24
C GLN A 70 -4.37 -6.72 -14.57
N THR A 71 -4.82 -5.95 -15.57
CA THR A 71 -6.12 -6.17 -16.21
C THR A 71 -6.18 -7.57 -16.87
N PRO A 72 -7.38 -8.13 -17.09
CA PRO A 72 -7.52 -9.40 -17.78
C PRO A 72 -6.78 -9.45 -19.12
N GLN A 73 -6.78 -8.35 -19.87
CA GLN A 73 -6.13 -8.22 -21.17
C GLN A 73 -4.60 -8.28 -21.04
N GLU A 74 -4.01 -7.51 -20.12
CA GLU A 74 -2.57 -7.53 -19.85
C GLU A 74 -2.10 -8.92 -19.38
N ARG A 75 -2.93 -9.65 -18.64
CA ARG A 75 -2.65 -11.03 -18.23
C ARG A 75 -2.59 -11.98 -19.42
N VAL A 76 -3.51 -11.84 -20.38
CA VAL A 76 -3.52 -12.63 -21.62
C VAL A 76 -2.26 -12.31 -22.44
N GLU A 77 -1.90 -11.05 -22.58
CA GLU A 77 -0.66 -10.63 -23.25
C GLU A 77 0.61 -11.15 -22.57
N ALA A 78 0.71 -11.00 -21.25
CA ALA A 78 1.85 -11.49 -20.50
C ALA A 78 2.00 -13.01 -20.63
N THR A 79 0.88 -13.74 -20.74
CA THR A 79 0.87 -15.19 -20.95
C THR A 79 1.31 -15.55 -22.38
N ALA A 80 0.81 -14.84 -23.40
CA ALA A 80 1.25 -15.05 -24.79
C ALA A 80 2.75 -14.82 -24.96
N ARG A 81 3.29 -13.75 -24.34
CA ARG A 81 4.73 -13.45 -24.38
C ARG A 81 5.60 -14.53 -23.74
N ARG A 82 5.11 -15.28 -22.74
CA ARG A 82 5.86 -16.39 -22.12
C ARG A 82 6.18 -17.52 -23.10
N VAL A 83 5.36 -17.70 -24.13
CA VAL A 83 5.54 -18.71 -25.17
C VAL A 83 6.07 -18.13 -26.49
N GLY A 84 6.52 -16.86 -26.48
CA GLY A 84 7.00 -16.18 -27.67
C GLY A 84 5.90 -15.83 -28.69
N LEU A 85 4.64 -15.76 -28.26
CA LEU A 85 3.50 -15.42 -29.10
C LEU A 85 2.96 -14.02 -28.78
N ALA A 86 2.27 -13.42 -29.75
CA ALA A 86 1.46 -12.21 -29.56
C ALA A 86 -0.03 -12.58 -29.48
N VAL A 87 -0.80 -11.79 -28.73
CA VAL A 87 -2.26 -11.98 -28.65
C VAL A 87 -2.89 -11.61 -29.99
N PRO A 88 -3.77 -12.45 -30.57
CA PRO A 88 -4.43 -12.13 -31.82
C PRO A 88 -5.36 -10.94 -31.65
N GLN A 89 -5.40 -10.05 -32.64
CA GLN A 89 -6.38 -8.96 -32.67
C GLN A 89 -7.73 -9.53 -33.09
N THR A 90 -8.79 -9.18 -32.34
CA THR A 90 -10.16 -9.45 -32.79
C THR A 90 -10.40 -8.72 -34.11
N PRO A 91 -10.88 -9.40 -35.15
CA PRO A 91 -11.17 -8.74 -36.42
C PRO A 91 -12.31 -7.73 -36.25
N ASP A 92 -12.16 -6.54 -36.83
CA ASP A 92 -13.25 -5.57 -36.96
C ASP A 92 -14.24 -6.09 -38.02
N PHE A 93 -15.39 -6.60 -37.58
CA PHE A 93 -16.52 -6.98 -38.43
C PHE A 93 -17.63 -5.94 -38.36
#